data_AF-D1A2B5-F1
#
_entry.id   AF-D1A2B5-F1
#
_cell.length_a   1.000
_cell.length_b   1.000
_cell.length_c   1.000
_cell.angle_alpha   90.00
_cell.angle_beta   90.00
_cell.angle_gamma   90.00
#
_symmetry.space_group_name_H-M   'P 1'
#
loop_
_entity.id
_entity.type
_entity.pdbx_description
1 polymer ?
#
loop_
_entity_poly.entity_id
_entity_poly.type
_entity_poly.pdbx_seq_one_letter_code
_entity_poly.pdbx_strand_id
1 'polypeptide(L)'
;MTTGQLTADRWAEVEELWAKDGLIRLAGSLQGPDPLAGRWRLHLVPAHPAPTTPRAWLSLRLRRRRTARRRGPGPYDVTVSAGRFDVAVPVRDLTPPRPFRSERWDVRLVCHTVRTEVEMPVGRRLGRPRARAITYPAQCFTDGRGARYRVRPRYTADDRLLLVSRRVR
;
A
#
# COMPACT_ATOMS: atom_id res chain seq x y z
N MET A 1 25.33 -4.44 -14.33
CA MET A 1 24.51 -3.39 -13.68
C MET A 1 23.49 -4.07 -12.77
N THR A 2 23.90 -4.33 -11.54
CA THR A 2 23.17 -5.15 -10.58
C THR A 2 22.18 -4.29 -9.81
N THR A 3 20.91 -4.31 -10.23
CA THR A 3 19.83 -3.61 -9.55
C THR A 3 19.11 -4.61 -8.66
N GLY A 4 19.06 -4.41 -7.34
CA GLY A 4 18.05 -5.09 -6.52
C GLY A 4 18.40 -5.61 -5.13
N GLN A 5 19.44 -5.11 -4.44
CA GLN A 5 19.79 -5.62 -3.10
C GLN A 5 19.74 -4.60 -1.95
N LEU A 6 19.36 -3.35 -2.20
CA LEU A 6 19.38 -2.27 -1.19
C LEU A 6 18.12 -2.16 -0.29
N THR A 7 17.11 -3.01 -0.45
CA THR A 7 15.82 -2.88 0.29
C THR A 7 15.65 -3.83 1.48
N ALA A 8 16.62 -4.70 1.80
CA ALA A 8 16.47 -5.64 2.91
C ALA A 8 16.62 -4.99 4.31
N ASP A 9 17.34 -3.87 4.40
CA ASP A 9 17.70 -3.26 5.70
C ASP A 9 16.79 -2.10 6.14
N ARG A 10 15.88 -1.64 5.26
CA ARG A 10 14.95 -0.54 5.57
C ARG A 10 13.50 -0.94 5.30
N TRP A 11 12.66 -0.80 6.32
CA TRP A 11 11.23 -1.05 6.21
C TRP A 11 10.45 -0.22 7.23
N ALA A 12 9.15 -0.02 6.99
CA ALA A 12 8.29 0.69 7.92
C ALA A 12 7.37 -0.30 8.63
N GLU A 13 7.48 -0.35 9.96
CA GLU A 13 6.72 -1.22 10.83
C GLU A 13 5.41 -0.58 11.22
N VAL A 14 4.30 -1.24 10.91
CA VAL A 14 2.96 -0.84 11.36
C VAL A 14 2.71 -1.43 12.74
N GLU A 15 2.64 -0.55 13.73
CA GLU A 15 2.29 -0.87 15.11
C GLU A 15 0.76 -0.79 15.29
N GLU A 16 0.16 0.24 14.69
CA GLU A 16 -1.26 0.54 14.84
C GLU A 16 -1.92 0.77 13.48
N LEU A 17 -3.11 0.20 13.32
CA LEU A 17 -3.91 0.33 12.12
C LEU A 17 -5.38 0.49 12.49
N TRP A 18 -6.00 1.53 11.95
CA TRP A 18 -7.43 1.77 12.09
C TRP A 18 -8.09 1.92 10.73
N ALA A 19 -9.26 1.32 10.58
CA ALA A 19 -10.10 1.47 9.41
C ALA A 19 -11.48 1.95 9.86
N LYS A 20 -11.64 3.26 10.04
CA LYS A 20 -12.85 3.90 10.55
C LYS A 20 -13.09 5.25 9.88
N ASP A 21 -14.35 5.70 9.87
CA ASP A 21 -14.76 7.07 9.49
C ASP A 21 -14.30 7.50 8.09
N GLY A 22 -14.23 6.55 7.16
CA GLY A 22 -13.80 6.81 5.78
C GLY A 22 -12.30 6.95 5.61
N LEU A 23 -11.51 6.65 6.64
CA LEU A 23 -10.05 6.74 6.66
C LEU A 23 -9.41 5.41 7.03
N ILE A 24 -8.26 5.11 6.43
CA ILE A 24 -7.34 4.08 6.90
C ILE A 24 -6.13 4.82 7.49
N ARG A 25 -5.99 4.78 8.81
CA ARG A 25 -4.85 5.38 9.52
C ARG A 25 -3.82 4.31 9.83
N LEU A 26 -2.57 4.62 9.54
CA LEU A 26 -1.41 3.79 9.79
C LEU A 26 -0.45 4.56 10.69
N ALA A 27 -0.01 3.94 11.77
CA ALA A 27 1.06 4.47 12.61
C ALA A 27 2.06 3.37 12.99
N GLY A 28 3.30 3.78 13.20
CA GLY A 28 4.35 2.89 13.67
C GLY A 28 5.74 3.48 13.46
N SER A 29 6.73 2.65 13.19
CA SER A 29 8.14 3.03 13.27
C SER A 29 8.91 2.77 11.97
N LEU A 30 9.85 3.65 11.64
CA LEU A 30 10.80 3.48 10.55
C LEU A 30 11.98 2.65 11.04
N GLN A 31 12.33 1.59 10.31
CA GLN A 31 13.40 0.67 10.67
C GLN A 31 14.55 0.78 9.66
N GLY A 32 15.78 0.67 10.15
CA GLY A 32 17.02 0.75 9.39
C GLY A 32 17.92 1.92 9.78
N PRO A 33 19.02 2.20 9.04
CA PRO A 33 19.95 3.28 9.36
C PRO A 33 19.24 4.63 9.29
N ASP A 34 19.57 5.52 10.24
CA ASP A 34 18.93 6.80 10.61
C ASP A 34 17.81 7.31 9.68
N PRO A 35 16.62 7.65 10.24
CA PRO A 35 15.51 8.15 9.45
C PRO A 35 15.94 9.40 8.69
N LEU A 36 15.91 9.31 7.36
CA LEU A 36 16.36 10.38 6.48
C LEU A 36 15.55 11.66 6.75
N ALA A 37 16.27 12.77 6.93
CA ALA A 37 15.68 14.10 6.90
C ALA A 37 15.14 14.37 5.49
N GLY A 38 13.83 14.45 5.35
CA GLY A 38 13.18 14.63 4.05
C GLY A 38 11.67 14.62 4.16
N ARG A 39 11.00 14.88 3.02
CA ARG A 39 9.54 14.81 2.96
C ARG A 39 9.14 13.37 2.71
N TRP A 40 8.47 12.78 3.70
CA TRP A 40 7.91 11.45 3.61
C TRP A 40 6.52 11.49 3.00
N ARG A 41 6.28 10.54 2.09
CA ARG A 41 4.99 10.35 1.42
C ARG A 41 4.62 8.89 1.39
N LEU A 42 3.33 8.60 1.53
CA LEU A 42 2.79 7.27 1.32
C LEU A 42 2.35 7.13 -0.14
N HIS A 43 2.89 6.13 -0.81
CA HIS A 43 2.56 5.76 -2.17
C HIS A 43 1.81 4.43 -2.19
N LEU A 44 0.77 4.36 -3.03
CA LEU A 44 -0.02 3.17 -3.25
C LEU A 44 0.27 2.63 -4.65
N VAL A 45 0.95 1.49 -4.70
CA VAL A 45 1.41 0.88 -5.96
C VAL A 45 0.52 -0.31 -6.30
N PRO A 46 0.01 -0.46 -7.54
CA PRO A 46 -0.76 -1.63 -7.93
C PRO A 46 -0.02 -2.95 -7.63
N ALA A 47 -0.62 -3.79 -6.79
CA ALA A 47 -0.09 -5.09 -6.39
C ALA A 47 -0.80 -6.20 -7.16
N HIS A 48 -0.07 -6.87 -8.04
CA HIS A 48 -0.59 -8.00 -8.79
C HIS A 48 0.19 -9.27 -8.46
N PRO A 49 -0.48 -10.39 -8.12
CA PRO A 49 0.23 -11.64 -7.93
C PRO A 49 0.92 -12.05 -9.23
N ALA A 50 2.03 -12.79 -9.09
CA ALA A 50 2.70 -13.38 -10.24
C ALA A 50 1.70 -14.22 -11.05
N PRO A 51 1.59 -14.01 -12.38
CA PRO A 51 0.66 -14.77 -13.19
C PRO A 51 1.12 -16.23 -13.23
N THR A 52 0.22 -17.16 -12.92
CA THR A 52 0.50 -18.60 -12.97
C THR A 52 0.08 -19.25 -14.30
N THR A 53 -0.58 -18.50 -15.18
CA THR A 53 -1.05 -18.99 -16.50
C THR A 53 -0.78 -17.97 -17.60
N PRO A 54 -0.67 -18.39 -18.87
CA PRO A 54 -0.52 -17.47 -20.01
C PRO A 54 -1.66 -16.45 -20.09
N ARG A 55 -2.89 -16.86 -19.81
CA ARG A 55 -4.06 -15.97 -19.77
C ARG A 55 -3.95 -14.92 -18.66
N ALA A 56 -3.46 -15.31 -17.48
CA ALA A 56 -3.20 -14.38 -16.39
C ALA A 56 -2.07 -13.40 -16.75
N TRP A 57 -1.04 -13.86 -17.45
CA TRP A 57 0.06 -13.02 -17.92
C TRP A 57 -0.44 -11.95 -18.90
N LEU A 58 -1.22 -12.33 -19.91
CA LEU A 58 -1.79 -11.39 -20.87
C LEU A 58 -2.70 -10.37 -20.18
N SER A 59 -3.53 -10.84 -19.24
CA SER A 59 -4.41 -9.97 -18.45
C SER A 59 -3.62 -8.96 -17.62
N LEU A 60 -2.52 -9.39 -16.99
CA LEU A 60 -1.62 -8.51 -16.23
C LEU A 60 -0.92 -7.49 -17.13
N ARG A 61 -0.44 -7.89 -18.31
CA ARG A 61 0.20 -7.00 -19.28
C ARG A 61 -0.77 -5.91 -19.76
N LEU A 62 -2.00 -6.29 -20.11
CA LEU A 62 -3.05 -5.35 -20.51
C LEU A 62 -3.42 -4.39 -19.37
N ARG A 63 -3.49 -4.89 -18.13
CA ARG A 63 -3.70 -4.05 -16.94
C ARG A 63 -2.58 -3.03 -16.79
N ARG A 64 -1.32 -3.47 -16.75
CA ARG A 64 -0.15 -2.58 -16.63
C ARG A 64 -0.14 -1.51 -17.72
N ARG A 65 -0.43 -1.87 -18.98
CA ARG A 65 -0.51 -0.89 -20.07
C ARG A 65 -1.58 0.18 -19.83
N ARG A 66 -2.76 -0.23 -19.32
CA ARG A 66 -3.86 0.70 -19.01
C ARG A 66 -3.61 1.55 -17.78
N THR A 67 -2.83 1.06 -16.82
CA THR A 67 -2.51 1.76 -15.58
C THR A 67 -1.17 2.50 -15.62
N ALA A 68 -0.31 2.27 -16.61
CA ALA A 68 1.03 2.86 -16.71
C ALA A 68 1.05 4.40 -16.68
N ARG A 69 -0.04 5.05 -17.14
CA ARG A 69 -0.18 6.51 -17.10
C ARG A 69 -1.02 7.01 -15.91
N ARG A 70 -1.60 6.09 -15.13
CA ARG A 70 -2.37 6.46 -13.93
C ARG A 70 -1.43 6.44 -12.75
N ARG A 71 -1.23 7.60 -12.13
CA ARG A 71 -0.72 7.65 -10.75
C ARG A 71 -1.71 6.86 -9.89
N GLY A 72 -1.19 5.98 -9.03
CA GLY A 72 -1.99 5.35 -7.99
C GLY A 72 -2.59 6.42 -7.07
N PRO A 73 -3.56 6.05 -6.22
CA PRO A 73 -4.10 6.97 -5.23
C PRO A 73 -2.98 7.57 -4.36
N GLY A 74 -3.12 8.85 -4.04
CA GLY A 74 -2.08 9.65 -3.41
C GLY A 74 -1.13 10.34 -4.40
N PRO A 75 0.09 10.72 -3.96
CA PRO A 75 0.68 10.41 -2.65
C PRO A 75 0.00 11.13 -1.48
N TYR A 76 0.16 10.58 -0.28
CA TYR A 76 -0.31 11.20 0.97
C TYR A 76 0.87 11.68 1.80
N ASP A 77 0.75 12.84 2.42
CA ASP A 77 1.80 13.34 3.31
C ASP A 77 1.86 12.48 4.59
N VAL A 78 3.07 12.15 5.00
CA VAL A 78 3.36 11.32 6.18
C VAL A 78 4.03 12.20 7.21
N THR A 79 3.48 12.24 8.41
CA THR A 79 4.13 12.90 9.53
C THR A 79 5.16 11.96 10.12
N VAL A 80 6.41 12.40 10.23
CA VAL A 80 7.48 11.62 10.87
C VAL A 80 8.04 12.41 12.05
N SER A 81 8.07 11.80 13.23
CA SER A 81 8.62 12.38 14.46
C SER A 81 9.34 11.30 15.26
N ALA A 82 10.60 11.55 15.64
CA ALA A 82 11.41 10.61 16.43
C ALA A 82 11.42 9.16 15.89
N GLY A 83 11.54 9.00 14.56
CA GLY A 83 11.52 7.69 13.89
C GLY A 83 10.14 7.04 13.77
N ARG A 84 9.08 7.67 14.30
CA ARG A 84 7.70 7.20 14.14
C ARG A 84 7.00 7.90 12.99
N PHE A 85 6.14 7.18 12.29
CA PHE A 85 5.31 7.73 11.22
C PHE A 85 3.82 7.66 11.57
N ASP A 86 3.06 8.61 11.02
CA ASP A 86 1.60 8.64 11.02
C ASP A 86 1.09 9.12 9.67
N VAL A 87 0.10 8.41 9.12
CA VAL A 87 -0.54 8.76 7.85
C VAL A 87 -1.99 8.28 7.80
N ALA A 88 -2.85 9.09 7.18
CA ALA A 88 -4.24 8.76 6.91
C ALA A 88 -4.51 8.68 5.40
N VAL A 89 -5.16 7.60 4.97
CA VAL A 89 -5.55 7.35 3.58
C VAL A 89 -7.08 7.39 3.46
N PRO A 90 -7.65 8.33 2.67
CA PRO A 90 -9.08 8.34 2.40
C PRO A 90 -9.52 7.09 1.65
N VAL A 91 -10.53 6.40 2.17
CA VAL A 91 -11.06 5.16 1.60
C VAL A 91 -11.62 5.39 0.19
N ARG A 92 -12.19 6.57 -0.08
CA ARG A 92 -12.74 6.95 -1.38
C ARG A 92 -11.69 6.99 -2.51
N ASP A 93 -10.44 7.29 -2.17
CA ASP A 93 -9.34 7.37 -3.13
C ASP A 93 -8.96 5.95 -3.61
N LEU A 94 -9.31 4.93 -2.84
CA LEU A 94 -9.08 3.52 -3.16
C LEU A 94 -10.12 2.95 -4.14
N THR A 95 -10.78 3.81 -4.92
CA THR A 95 -11.66 3.39 -6.01
C THR A 95 -10.83 2.76 -7.13
N PRO A 96 -11.04 1.47 -7.48
CA PRO A 96 -10.34 0.82 -8.57
C PRO A 96 -10.52 1.59 -9.89
N PRO A 97 -9.46 1.76 -10.69
CA PRO A 97 -9.61 2.41 -11.98
C PRO A 97 -10.50 1.57 -12.90
N ARG A 98 -11.41 2.23 -13.62
CA ARG A 98 -12.25 1.55 -14.60
C ARG A 98 -11.41 0.89 -15.70
N PRO A 99 -11.82 -0.27 -16.21
CA PRO A 99 -13.08 -1.00 -15.93
C PRO A 99 -12.99 -1.99 -14.74
N PHE A 100 -11.97 -1.90 -13.89
CA PHE A 100 -11.72 -2.93 -12.90
C PHE A 100 -12.71 -2.86 -11.74
N ARG A 101 -13.19 -4.02 -11.30
CA ARG A 101 -14.07 -4.17 -10.13
C ARG A 101 -13.31 -4.42 -8.84
N SER A 102 -11.99 -4.56 -8.91
CA SER A 102 -11.14 -4.73 -7.74
C SER A 102 -9.72 -4.29 -8.05
N GLU A 103 -9.04 -3.79 -7.04
CA GLU A 103 -7.62 -3.45 -7.09
C GLU A 103 -6.96 -3.77 -5.75
N ARG A 104 -5.67 -4.08 -5.80
CA ARG A 104 -4.83 -4.25 -4.60
C ARG A 104 -3.71 -3.23 -4.67
N TRP A 105 -3.41 -2.61 -3.56
CA TRP A 105 -2.37 -1.60 -3.45
C TRP A 105 -1.32 -2.05 -2.44
N ASP A 106 -0.07 -2.16 -2.89
CA ASP A 106 1.11 -2.28 -2.03
C ASP A 106 1.38 -0.92 -1.41
N VAL A 107 1.61 -0.90 -0.10
CA VAL A 107 1.82 0.33 0.67
C VAL A 107 3.32 0.58 0.79
N ARG A 108 3.78 1.73 0.31
CA ARG A 108 5.20 2.14 0.38
C ARG A 108 5.32 3.51 1.00
N LEU A 109 6.32 3.70 1.86
CA LEU A 109 6.77 5.03 2.25
C LEU A 109 7.90 5.43 1.31
N VAL A 110 7.85 6.67 0.82
CA VAL A 110 8.84 7.26 -0.06
C VAL A 110 9.36 8.52 0.60
N CYS A 111 10.66 8.56 0.87
CA CYS A 111 11.33 9.78 1.31
C CYS A 111 11.96 10.45 0.09
N HIS A 112 11.54 11.68 -0.17
CA HIS A 112 12.22 12.54 -1.12
C HIS A 112 13.22 13.42 -0.37
N THR A 113 14.50 13.19 -0.62
CA THR A 113 15.60 14.08 -0.19
C THR A 113 16.08 14.89 -1.40
N VAL A 114 16.97 15.87 -1.17
CA VAL A 114 17.56 16.68 -2.24
C VAL A 114 18.40 15.82 -3.21
N ARG A 115 18.94 14.69 -2.75
CA ARG A 115 19.91 13.87 -3.50
C ARG A 115 19.37 12.53 -3.96
N THR A 116 18.40 11.97 -3.24
CA THR A 116 17.92 10.61 -3.46
C THR A 116 16.44 10.45 -3.12
N GLU A 117 15.81 9.50 -3.79
CA GLU A 117 14.51 8.95 -3.41
C GLU A 117 14.75 7.60 -2.74
N VAL A 118 14.16 7.40 -1.56
CA VAL A 118 14.26 6.15 -0.82
C VAL A 118 12.87 5.58 -0.61
N GLU A 119 12.64 4.39 -1.16
CA GLU A 119 11.40 3.64 -0.97
C GLU A 119 11.56 2.61 0.15
N MET A 120 10.55 2.52 1.02
CA MET A 120 10.48 1.55 2.11
C MET A 120 9.15 0.80 2.04
N PRO A 121 9.17 -0.55 2.03
CA PRO A 121 7.95 -1.33 2.13
C PRO A 121 7.31 -1.12 3.51
N VAL A 122 5.98 -1.00 3.54
CA VAL A 122 5.19 -0.92 4.78
C VAL A 122 4.62 -2.29 5.11
N GLY A 123 4.82 -2.73 6.35
CA GLY A 123 4.40 -4.06 6.78
C GLY A 123 4.50 -4.24 8.27
N ARG A 124 4.48 -5.48 8.73
CA ARG A 124 4.66 -5.82 10.14
C ARG A 124 5.53 -7.06 10.24
N ARG A 125 6.77 -6.94 10.69
CA ARG A 125 7.67 -8.08 10.88
C ARG A 125 7.26 -8.83 12.16
N LEU A 126 6.41 -9.82 12.01
CA LEU A 126 6.03 -10.66 13.14
C LEU A 126 7.23 -11.57 13.47
N GLY A 127 7.89 -11.35 14.61
CA GLY A 127 9.04 -12.15 15.07
C GLY A 127 8.78 -13.67 15.18
N ARG A 128 7.55 -14.13 14.97
CA ARG A 128 7.17 -15.53 14.72
C ARG A 128 5.98 -15.59 13.75
N PRO A 129 5.91 -16.60 12.85
CA PRO A 129 4.76 -16.78 11.97
C PRO A 129 3.52 -17.15 12.79
N ARG A 130 2.65 -16.17 13.08
CA ARG A 130 1.26 -16.49 13.45
C ARG A 130 0.51 -16.72 12.14
N ALA A 131 0.18 -17.99 11.86
CA ALA A 131 -0.47 -18.50 10.65
C ALA A 131 -1.88 -17.95 10.35
N ARG A 132 -2.26 -16.77 10.85
CA ARG A 132 -3.56 -16.16 10.60
C ARG A 132 -3.37 -14.71 10.16
N ALA A 133 -3.70 -14.44 8.91
CA ALA A 133 -3.79 -13.09 8.36
C ALA A 133 -4.73 -12.26 9.24
N ILE A 134 -4.17 -11.32 10.03
CA ILE A 134 -4.95 -10.38 10.83
C ILE A 134 -5.77 -9.56 9.83
N THR A 135 -7.08 -9.72 9.90
CA THR A 135 -8.01 -9.09 8.98
C THR A 135 -8.72 -7.97 9.70
N TYR A 136 -8.44 -6.74 9.29
CA TYR A 136 -9.10 -5.57 9.85
C TYR A 136 -10.54 -5.44 9.33
N PRO A 137 -11.43 -4.77 10.09
CA PRO A 137 -12.75 -4.40 9.61
C PRO A 137 -12.67 -3.74 8.24
N ALA A 138 -13.59 -4.13 7.37
CA ALA A 138 -13.66 -3.51 6.05
C ALA A 138 -14.54 -2.27 6.12
N GLN A 139 -14.13 -1.22 5.44
CA GLN A 139 -14.96 -0.03 5.26
C GLN A 139 -15.68 -0.08 3.92
N CYS A 140 -16.91 0.41 3.89
CA CYS A 140 -17.67 0.57 2.66
C CYS A 140 -17.81 2.05 2.33
N PHE A 141 -17.81 2.36 1.04
CA PHE A 141 -18.16 3.68 0.54
C PHE A 141 -18.89 3.55 -0.80
N THR A 142 -19.59 4.60 -1.19
CA THR A 142 -20.24 4.72 -2.50
C THR A 142 -19.47 5.76 -3.30
N ASP A 143 -19.07 5.44 -4.54
CA ASP A 143 -18.42 6.40 -5.42
C ASP A 143 -19.42 7.47 -5.90
N GLY A 144 -18.91 8.54 -6.53
CA GLY A 144 -19.77 9.60 -7.08
C GLY A 144 -20.71 9.15 -8.21
N ARG A 145 -20.72 7.86 -8.58
CA ARG A 145 -21.57 7.27 -9.61
C ARG A 145 -22.46 6.16 -9.06
N GLY A 146 -22.62 6.08 -7.73
CA GLY A 146 -23.50 5.13 -7.06
C GLY A 146 -22.95 3.71 -6.93
N ALA A 147 -21.73 3.42 -7.37
CA ALA A 147 -21.13 2.10 -7.18
C ALA A 147 -20.59 1.95 -5.77
N ARG A 148 -21.02 0.90 -5.06
CA ARG A 148 -20.55 0.58 -3.71
C ARG A 148 -19.24 -0.21 -3.75
N TYR A 149 -18.29 0.17 -2.92
CA TYR A 149 -16.99 -0.47 -2.77
C TYR A 149 -16.74 -0.84 -1.32
N ARG A 150 -16.01 -1.94 -1.13
CA ARG A 150 -15.51 -2.44 0.15
C ARG A 150 -13.99 -2.43 0.11
N VAL A 151 -13.38 -1.79 1.10
CA VAL A 151 -11.93 -1.68 1.26
C VAL A 151 -11.50 -2.35 2.54
N ARG A 152 -10.40 -3.11 2.47
CA ARG A 152 -9.87 -3.87 3.60
C ARG A 152 -8.33 -3.89 3.61
N PRO A 153 -7.70 -3.50 4.73
CA PRO A 153 -6.30 -3.79 4.99
C PRO A 153 -6.06 -5.29 5.16
N ARG A 154 -4.95 -5.78 4.62
CA ARG A 154 -4.56 -7.19 4.67
C ARG A 154 -3.04 -7.34 4.65
N TYR A 155 -2.48 -8.13 5.55
CA TYR A 155 -1.08 -8.55 5.46
C TYR A 155 -0.89 -9.71 4.47
N THR A 156 0.22 -9.70 3.72
CA THR A 156 0.67 -10.82 2.89
C THR A 156 1.35 -11.89 3.72
N ALA A 157 1.69 -13.04 3.11
CA ALA A 157 2.53 -14.05 3.75
C ALA A 157 3.94 -13.51 4.07
N ASP A 158 4.45 -12.58 3.26
CA ASP A 158 5.73 -11.89 3.49
C ASP A 158 5.58 -10.66 4.38
N ASP A 159 4.55 -10.59 5.23
CA ASP A 159 4.35 -9.52 6.21
C ASP A 159 4.15 -8.09 5.66
N ARG A 160 4.01 -7.91 4.34
CA ARG A 160 3.69 -6.62 3.71
C ARG A 160 2.23 -6.24 3.86
N LEU A 161 1.95 -4.96 4.05
CA LEU A 161 0.58 -4.44 4.13
C LEU A 161 0.03 -4.15 2.73
N LEU A 162 -1.14 -4.72 2.42
CA LEU A 162 -1.93 -4.41 1.24
C LEU A 162 -3.24 -3.72 1.61
N LEU A 163 -3.66 -2.76 0.79
CA LEU A 163 -5.04 -2.26 0.79
C LEU A 163 -5.81 -2.88 -0.37
N VAL A 164 -6.86 -3.64 -0.06
CA VAL A 164 -7.67 -4.34 -1.07
C VAL A 164 -9.01 -3.65 -1.22
N SER A 165 -9.30 -3.18 -2.43
CA SER A 165 -10.58 -2.57 -2.78
C SER A 165 -11.35 -3.45 -3.74
N ARG A 166 -12.65 -3.64 -3.49
CA ARG A 166 -13.53 -4.47 -4.32
C ARG A 166 -14.92 -3.84 -4.40
N ARG A 167 -15.45 -3.74 -5.62
CA ARG A 167 -16.85 -3.37 -5.88
C ARG A 167 -17.77 -4.43 -5.30
N VAL A 168 -18.73 -4.01 -4.48
CA VAL A 168 -19.81 -4.84 -3.94
C VAL A 168 -20.92 -4.89 -4.99
N ARG A 169 -21.56 -6.05 -5.12
CA ARG A 169 -22.74 -6.19 -5.99
C ARG A 169 -23.95 -5.53 -5.34
#